data_AF-A0A2Z3GZX5-F1
#
_entry.id   AF-A0A2Z3GZX5-F1
#
_cell.length_a   1.000
_cell.length_b   1.000
_cell.length_c   1.000
_cell.angle_alpha   90.00
_cell.angle_beta   90.00
_cell.angle_gamma   90.00
#
_symmetry.space_group_name_H-M   'P 1'
#
loop_
_entity.id
_entity.type
_entity.pdbx_description
1 polymer ?
#
loop_
_entity_poly.entity_id
_entity_poly.type
_entity_poly.pdbx_seq_one_letter_code
_entity_poly.pdbx_strand_id
1 'polypeptide(L)'
;MTISPPLTYCQLITEANRLALRIRRLHEALEADPLLEGPNGEDSEFDQMELVGLEQQLYGIGSVLELLGHTPNAFVNPEAMDALRGVVRKAAGLEQEPWAAVILDRVEPAPQFNEVIAK
;
A
#
# COMPACT_ATOMS: atom_id res chain seq x y z
N MET A 1 -22.00 4.83 22.99
CA MET A 1 -22.24 4.81 21.52
C MET A 1 -20.92 4.48 20.87
N THR A 2 -20.85 3.37 20.14
CA THR A 2 -19.68 3.04 19.31
C THR A 2 -19.78 3.87 18.04
N ILE A 3 -18.86 4.83 17.87
CA ILE A 3 -18.76 5.60 16.63
C ILE A 3 -18.04 4.71 15.63
N SER A 4 -18.75 4.24 14.62
CA SER A 4 -18.13 3.54 13.49
C SER A 4 -17.48 4.59 12.58
N PRO A 5 -16.25 4.35 12.09
CA PRO A 5 -15.65 5.24 11.10
C PRO A 5 -16.54 5.35 9.86
N PRO A 6 -16.46 6.47 9.12
CA PRO A 6 -17.07 6.56 7.80
C PRO A 6 -16.64 5.39 6.92
N LEU A 7 -17.57 4.76 6.20
CA LEU A 7 -17.28 3.61 5.32
C LEU A 7 -16.15 3.92 4.31
N THR A 8 -16.09 5.18 3.85
CA THR A 8 -15.05 5.68 2.95
C THR A 8 -13.66 5.65 3.59
N TYR A 9 -13.54 5.86 4.91
CA TYR A 9 -12.27 5.77 5.62
C TYR A 9 -11.85 4.30 5.73
N CYS A 10 -12.76 3.41 6.14
CA CYS A 10 -12.47 1.99 6.23
C CYS A 10 -11.95 1.40 4.91
N GLN A 11 -12.60 1.74 3.79
CA GLN A 11 -12.18 1.31 2.46
C GLN A 11 -10.79 1.84 2.09
N LEU A 12 -10.54 3.13 2.30
CA LEU A 12 -9.26 3.75 1.96
C LEU A 12 -8.12 3.26 2.86
N ILE A 13 -8.37 3.03 4.16
CA ILE A 13 -7.42 2.41 5.10
C ILE A 13 -7.06 1.01 4.63
N THR A 14 -8.05 0.20 4.26
CA THR A 14 -7.84 -1.18 3.81
C THR A 14 -6.96 -1.22 2.58
N GLU A 15 -7.26 -0.38 1.60
CA GLU A 15 -6.49 -0.31 0.35
C GLU A 15 -5.09 0.26 0.55
N ALA A 16 -4.95 1.33 1.36
CA ALA A 16 -3.65 1.90 1.68
C ALA A 16 -2.75 0.88 2.38
N ASN A 17 -3.26 0.12 3.36
CA ASN A 17 -2.49 -0.90 4.07
C ASN A 17 -2.10 -2.07 3.15
N ARG A 18 -3.03 -2.52 2.27
CA ARG A 18 -2.74 -3.55 1.26
C ARG A 18 -1.59 -3.11 0.36
N LEU A 19 -1.67 -1.89 -0.17
CA LEU A 19 -0.65 -1.32 -1.05
C LEU A 19 0.67 -1.12 -0.30
N ALA A 20 0.65 -0.59 0.93
CA ALA A 20 1.87 -0.39 1.72
C ALA A 20 2.66 -1.69 1.89
N LEU A 21 1.97 -2.78 2.22
CA LEU A 21 2.60 -4.10 2.35
C LEU A 21 3.22 -4.58 1.04
N ARG A 22 2.54 -4.36 -0.10
CA ARG A 22 3.06 -4.76 -1.41
C ARG A 22 4.26 -3.92 -1.84
N ILE A 23 4.19 -2.61 -1.67
CA ILE A 23 5.31 -1.69 -1.96
C ILE A 23 6.51 -2.05 -1.10
N ARG A 24 6.30 -2.36 0.19
CA ARG A 24 7.35 -2.85 1.07
C ARG A 24 8.01 -4.12 0.55
N ARG A 25 7.21 -5.13 0.16
CA ARG A 25 7.72 -6.38 -0.42
C ARG A 25 8.52 -6.15 -1.71
N LEU A 26 8.05 -5.23 -2.54
CA LEU A 26 8.74 -4.84 -3.77
C LEU A 26 10.10 -4.20 -3.45
N HIS A 27 10.14 -3.29 -2.48
CA HIS A 27 11.38 -2.68 -1.99
C HIS A 27 12.34 -3.74 -1.42
N GLU A 28 11.88 -4.59 -0.50
CA GLU A 28 12.69 -5.65 0.10
C GLU A 28 13.20 -6.64 -0.95
N ALA A 29 12.43 -6.91 -2.01
CA ALA A 29 12.86 -7.77 -3.11
C ALA A 29 14.00 -7.15 -3.95
N LEU A 30 13.88 -5.86 -4.29
CA LEU A 30 14.93 -5.13 -4.99
C LEU A 30 16.21 -4.98 -4.16
N GLU A 31 16.09 -4.83 -2.84
CA GLU A 31 17.24 -4.78 -1.94
C GLU A 31 17.93 -6.15 -1.80
N ALA A 32 17.17 -7.24 -1.85
CA ALA A 32 17.67 -8.59 -1.61
C ALA A 32 18.26 -9.29 -2.84
N ASP A 33 17.78 -8.98 -4.05
CA ASP A 33 18.20 -9.64 -5.30
C ASP A 33 18.71 -8.60 -6.32
N PRO A 34 20.05 -8.50 -6.53
CA PRO A 34 20.63 -7.54 -7.47
C PRO A 34 20.30 -7.86 -8.95
N LEU A 35 19.75 -9.04 -9.25
CA LEU A 35 19.29 -9.38 -10.60
C LEU A 35 17.91 -8.79 -10.91
N LEU A 36 17.23 -8.21 -9.92
CA LEU A 36 15.97 -7.50 -10.11
C LEU A 36 16.25 -6.02 -10.33
N GLU A 37 15.67 -5.46 -11.39
CA GLU A 37 15.85 -4.07 -11.76
C GLU A 37 14.53 -3.29 -11.63
N GLY A 38 14.61 -2.11 -11.04
CA GLY A 38 13.55 -1.12 -11.05
C GLY A 38 13.48 -0.37 -12.38
N PRO A 39 12.56 0.61 -12.51
CA PRO A 39 12.40 1.37 -13.75
C PRO A 39 13.63 2.21 -14.11
N ASN A 40 14.50 2.51 -13.15
CA ASN A 40 15.71 3.30 -13.37
C ASN A 40 17.00 2.45 -13.46
N GLY A 41 16.87 1.12 -13.48
CA GLY A 41 17.97 0.16 -13.65
C GLY A 41 18.49 -0.46 -12.34
N GLU A 42 19.57 -1.22 -12.47
CA GLU A 42 20.25 -1.94 -11.38
C GLU A 42 20.72 -0.97 -10.28
N ASP A 43 20.52 -1.37 -9.00
CA ASP A 43 20.96 -0.64 -7.80
C ASP A 43 20.58 0.85 -7.74
N SER A 44 19.47 1.23 -8.37
CA SER A 44 18.95 2.60 -8.29
C SER A 44 18.54 2.95 -6.85
N GLU A 45 19.41 3.66 -6.13
CA GLU A 45 19.09 4.25 -4.81
C GLU A 45 17.82 5.12 -4.86
N PHE A 46 17.57 5.75 -6.01
CA PHE A 46 16.38 6.56 -6.24
C PHE A 46 15.10 5.70 -6.17
N ASP A 47 15.10 4.52 -6.78
CA ASP A 47 13.95 3.61 -6.76
C ASP A 47 13.68 3.11 -5.34
N GLN A 48 14.73 2.75 -4.60
CA GLN A 48 14.61 2.32 -3.20
C GLN A 48 14.04 3.44 -2.32
N MET A 49 14.57 4.67 -2.43
CA MET A 49 14.08 5.81 -1.66
C MET A 49 12.64 6.17 -2.00
N GLU A 50 12.24 6.11 -3.28
CA GLU A 50 10.86 6.37 -3.68
C GLU A 50 9.89 5.32 -3.14
N LEU A 51 10.25 4.04 -3.18
CA LEU A 51 9.41 2.96 -2.65
C LEU A 51 9.25 3.06 -1.14
N VAL A 52 10.35 3.31 -0.40
CA VAL A 52 10.29 3.53 1.06
C VAL A 52 9.44 4.75 1.40
N GLY A 53 9.62 5.85 0.67
CA GLY A 53 8.82 7.07 0.89
C GLY A 53 7.33 6.82 0.64
N LEU A 54 7.00 6.08 -0.42
CA LEU A 54 5.62 5.76 -0.77
C LEU A 54 4.98 4.80 0.25
N GLU A 55 5.71 3.77 0.70
CA GLU A 55 5.29 2.87 1.78
C GLU A 55 4.93 3.66 3.05
N GLN A 56 5.82 4.53 3.51
CA GLN A 56 5.62 5.33 4.71
C GLN A 56 4.40 6.25 4.60
N GLN A 57 4.19 6.86 3.42
CA GLN A 57 3.01 7.67 3.16
C GLN A 57 1.71 6.85 3.27
N LEU A 58 1.68 5.64 2.72
CA LEU A 58 0.50 4.77 2.76
C LEU A 58 0.15 4.32 4.19
N TYR A 59 1.14 3.91 4.99
CA TYR A 59 0.91 3.63 6.42
C TYR A 59 0.45 4.86 7.20
N GLY A 60 1.02 6.03 6.88
CA GLY A 60 0.60 7.31 7.45
C GLY A 60 -0.86 7.62 7.15
N ILE A 61 -1.32 7.39 5.91
CA ILE A 61 -2.72 7.54 5.52
C ILE A 61 -3.63 6.64 6.35
N GLY A 62 -3.29 5.35 6.47
CA GLY A 62 -4.03 4.39 7.28
C GLY A 62 -4.18 4.86 8.73
N SER A 63 -3.06 5.26 9.34
CA SER A 63 -3.01 5.72 10.74
C SER A 63 -3.82 6.99 10.99
N VAL A 64 -3.74 7.98 10.09
CA VAL A 64 -4.48 9.24 10.20
C VAL A 64 -5.98 8.99 10.08
N LEU A 65 -6.42 8.20 9.10
CA LEU A 65 -7.84 7.94 8.88
C LEU A 65 -8.44 7.07 10.00
N GLU A 66 -7.68 6.13 10.56
CA GLU A 66 -8.09 5.35 11.72
C GLU A 66 -8.28 6.26 12.94
N LEU A 67 -7.29 7.12 13.24
CA LEU A 67 -7.39 8.11 14.33
C LEU A 67 -8.62 9.00 14.17
N LEU A 68 -8.86 9.53 12.97
CA LEU A 68 -10.02 10.39 12.69
C LEU A 68 -11.34 9.62 12.79
N GLY A 69 -11.38 8.36 12.34
CA GLY A 69 -12.55 7.48 12.46
C GLY A 69 -13.01 7.25 13.91
N HIS A 70 -12.09 7.37 14.86
CA HIS A 70 -12.35 7.23 16.29
C HIS A 70 -12.46 8.56 17.05
N THR A 71 -12.22 9.69 16.39
CA THR A 71 -12.24 11.02 17.01
C THR A 71 -13.54 11.75 16.69
N PRO A 72 -14.45 11.95 17.66
CA PRO A 72 -15.70 12.66 17.42
C PRO A 72 -15.46 14.08 16.89
N ASN A 73 -16.27 14.52 15.93
CA ASN A 73 -16.19 15.84 15.28
C ASN A 73 -14.89 16.14 14.52
N ALA A 74 -13.96 15.19 14.39
CA ALA A 74 -12.80 15.33 13.52
C ALA A 74 -13.14 14.81 12.12
N PHE A 75 -12.75 15.57 11.10
CA PHE A 75 -13.00 15.19 9.70
C PHE A 75 -11.88 15.70 8.81
N VAL A 76 -11.58 14.92 7.78
CA VAL A 76 -10.74 15.35 6.66
C VAL A 76 -11.62 16.18 5.73
N ASN A 77 -11.13 17.36 5.33
CA ASN A 77 -11.81 18.15 4.30
C ASN A 77 -11.70 17.45 2.92
N PRO A 78 -12.54 17.80 1.93
CA PRO A 78 -12.53 17.12 0.64
C PRO A 78 -11.18 17.18 -0.11
N GLU A 79 -10.51 18.32 -0.08
CA GLU A 79 -9.20 18.51 -0.74
C GLU A 79 -8.12 17.60 -0.17
N ALA A 80 -8.03 17.51 1.16
CA ALA A 80 -7.10 16.62 1.82
C ALA A 80 -7.45 15.15 1.52
N MET A 81 -8.74 14.78 1.53
CA MET A 81 -9.16 13.42 1.16
C MET A 81 -8.76 13.06 -0.27
N ASP A 82 -8.89 13.99 -1.21
CA ASP A 82 -8.47 13.78 -2.60
C ASP A 82 -6.96 13.66 -2.75
N ALA A 83 -6.18 14.38 -1.94
CA ALA A 83 -4.73 14.21 -1.86
C ALA A 83 -4.35 12.80 -1.35
N LEU A 84 -4.99 12.31 -0.27
CA LEU A 84 -4.75 10.95 0.24
C LEU A 84 -5.09 9.89 -0.83
N ARG A 85 -6.22 10.05 -1.53
CA ARG A 85 -6.59 9.18 -2.67
C ARG A 85 -5.60 9.26 -3.82
N GLY A 86 -4.99 10.43 -4.05
CA GLY A 86 -3.93 10.62 -5.03
C GLY A 86 -2.73 9.71 -4.78
N VAL A 87 -2.26 9.66 -3.53
CA VAL A 87 -1.16 8.78 -3.11
C VAL A 87 -1.52 7.30 -3.29
N VAL A 88 -2.72 6.90 -2.83
CA VAL A 88 -3.21 5.52 -2.99
C VAL A 88 -3.29 5.13 -4.47
N ARG A 89 -3.79 6.03 -5.35
CA ARG A 89 -3.80 5.78 -6.80
C ARG A 89 -2.40 5.68 -7.41
N LYS A 90 -1.45 6.49 -6.96
CA LYS A 90 -0.04 6.39 -7.40
C LYS A 90 0.51 5.00 -7.09
N ALA A 91 0.32 4.53 -5.86
CA ALA A 91 0.78 3.20 -5.45
C ALA A 91 0.08 2.06 -6.20
N ALA A 92 -1.23 2.17 -6.43
CA ALA A 92 -1.97 1.20 -7.23
C ALA A 92 -1.49 1.15 -8.68
N GLY A 93 -1.12 2.29 -9.27
CA GLY A 93 -0.49 2.35 -10.58
C GLY A 93 0.87 1.65 -10.60
N LEU A 94 1.70 1.89 -9.59
CA LEU A 94 3.03 1.27 -9.48
C LEU A 94 2.93 -0.26 -9.39
N GLU A 95 2.03 -0.80 -8.57
CA GLU A 95 1.79 -2.26 -8.47
C GLU A 95 1.44 -2.91 -9.82
N GLN A 96 0.81 -2.15 -10.73
CA GLN A 96 0.39 -2.61 -12.05
C GLN A 96 1.48 -2.48 -13.11
N GLU A 97 2.60 -1.83 -12.80
CA GLU A 97 3.72 -1.74 -13.74
C GLU A 97 4.29 -3.14 -14.02
N PRO A 98 4.67 -3.46 -15.27
CA PRO A 98 5.12 -4.80 -15.62
C PRO A 98 6.28 -5.33 -14.78
N TRP A 99 7.25 -4.47 -14.46
CA TRP A 99 8.41 -4.83 -13.63
C TRP A 99 7.98 -5.15 -12.19
N ALA A 100 7.11 -4.32 -11.61
CA ALA A 100 6.62 -4.49 -10.25
C ALA A 100 5.77 -5.75 -10.13
N ALA A 101 4.87 -5.99 -11.08
CA ALA A 101 4.05 -7.19 -11.13
C ALA A 101 4.90 -8.47 -11.17
N VAL A 102 5.95 -8.51 -12.01
CA VAL A 102 6.85 -9.66 -12.11
C VAL A 102 7.58 -9.93 -10.79
N ILE A 103 8.00 -8.90 -10.09
CA ILE A 103 8.67 -9.06 -8.80
C ILE A 103 7.66 -9.52 -7.73
N LEU A 104 6.51 -8.87 -7.66
CA LEU A 104 5.46 -9.19 -6.70
C LEU A 104 4.95 -10.63 -6.86
N ASP A 105 4.78 -11.12 -8.10
CA ASP A 105 4.40 -12.51 -8.38
C ASP A 105 5.42 -13.53 -7.84
N ARG A 106 6.69 -13.15 -7.68
CA ARG A 106 7.74 -14.02 -7.13
C ARG A 106 7.77 -14.03 -5.61
N VAL A 107 7.48 -12.90 -4.98
CA VAL A 107 7.67 -12.70 -3.53
C VAL A 107 6.38 -12.81 -2.73
N GLU A 108 5.23 -12.75 -3.38
CA GLU A 108 3.97 -12.95 -2.68
C GLU A 108 3.68 -14.44 -2.44
N PRO A 109 3.25 -14.81 -1.21
CA PRO A 109 2.80 -16.16 -0.97
C PRO A 109 1.57 -16.44 -1.84
N ALA A 110 1.58 -17.57 -2.55
CA ALA A 110 0.42 -18.04 -3.29
C ALA A 110 -0.81 -17.98 -2.38
N PRO A 111 -1.99 -17.53 -2.88
CA PRO A 111 -3.19 -17.49 -2.08
C PRO A 111 -3.43 -18.89 -1.52
N GLN A 112 -3.30 -19.04 -0.19
CA GLN A 112 -3.70 -20.25 0.49
C GLN A 112 -5.22 -20.33 0.37
N PHE A 113 -5.70 -20.96 -0.69
CA PHE A 113 -7.05 -21.49 -0.71
C PHE A 113 -7.10 -22.52 0.42
N ASN A 114 -7.57 -22.09 1.58
CA ASN A 114 -8.09 -22.99 2.58
C ASN A 114 -9.24 -23.73 1.90
N GLU A 115 -8.92 -24.90 1.33
CA GLU A 115 -9.91 -25.94 1.08
C GLU A 115 -10.56 -26.19 2.44
N VAL A 116 -11.71 -25.55 2.65
CA VAL A 116 -12.62 -25.93 3.71
C VAL A 116 -13.07 -27.34 3.32
N ILE A 117 -12.34 -28.31 3.88
CA ILE A 117 -12.66 -29.73 3.79
C ILE A 117 -14.09 -29.85 4.29
N ALA A 118 -15.01 -30.07 3.35
CA ALA A 118 -16.35 -30.51 3.65
C ALA A 118 -16.25 -31.83 4.43
N LYS A 119 -16.72 -31.82 5.67
CA LYS A 119 -17.10 -33.00 6.42
C LYS A 119 -18.53 -32.82 6.91
#